data_AF-A0A7X4JW92-F1
#
_entry.id   AF-A0A7X4JW92-F1
#
_cell.length_a   1.000
_cell.length_b   1.000
_cell.length_c   1.000
_cell.angle_alpha   90.00
_cell.angle_beta   90.00
_cell.angle_gamma   90.00
#
_symmetry.space_group_name_H-M   'P 1'
#
loop_
_entity.id
_entity.type
_entity.pdbx_description
1 polymer ?
#
loop_
_entity_poly.entity_id
_entity_poly.type
_entity_poly.pdbx_seq_one_letter_code
_entity_poly.pdbx_strand_id
1 'polypeptide(L)'
;MSGAVRVVLYTNVFVSAAINTGAPHAIVQNWLQGADFEAVVCPRLLTEITTVLLDRPKLRRWIDLDAARRYVDTVRERAALVADPGEVSPLTRDRADDYLIALAREHGADFVVSGDKDLVEWSEQRPPVIAPAAFLEMLGYETADIDS
;
A
#
# COMPACT_ATOMS: atom_id res chain seq x y z
N MET A 1 20.86 -15.66 1.06
CA MET A 1 19.39 -15.82 1.06
C MET A 1 18.83 -14.48 0.67
N SER A 2 18.37 -14.29 -0.57
CA SER A 2 17.56 -13.10 -0.87
C SER A 2 16.16 -13.44 -0.39
N GLY A 3 15.68 -12.77 0.65
CA GLY A 3 14.28 -12.89 1.07
C GLY A 3 13.35 -12.31 0.00
N ALA A 4 12.05 -12.62 0.08
CA ALA A 4 11.04 -11.93 -0.71
C ALA A 4 11.07 -10.42 -0.38
N VAL A 5 10.85 -9.57 -1.39
CA VAL A 5 10.82 -8.11 -1.21
C VAL A 5 9.73 -7.77 -0.19
N ARG A 6 10.02 -6.96 0.83
CA ARG A 6 9.04 -6.51 1.82
C ARG A 6 8.62 -5.08 1.48
N VAL A 7 7.32 -4.81 1.43
CA VAL A 7 6.81 -3.51 1.00
C VAL A 7 5.68 -3.03 1.90
N VAL A 8 5.67 -1.73 2.21
CA VAL A 8 4.49 -1.07 2.79
C VAL A 8 3.72 -0.40 1.65
N LEU A 9 2.50 -0.87 1.38
CA LEU A 9 1.60 -0.22 0.43
C LEU A 9 0.76 0.83 1.17
N TYR A 10 0.80 2.08 0.72
CA TYR A 10 0.04 3.15 1.38
C TYR A 10 -1.49 2.94 1.24
N THR A 11 -2.26 3.55 2.14
CA THR A 11 -3.73 3.58 2.12
C THR A 11 -4.27 3.94 0.73
N ASN A 12 -3.67 4.92 0.05
CA ASN A 12 -4.13 5.33 -1.28
C ASN A 12 -3.93 4.23 -2.35
N VAL A 13 -2.95 3.34 -2.20
CA VAL A 13 -2.69 2.23 -3.11
C VAL A 13 -3.77 1.17 -2.95
N PHE A 14 -4.03 0.72 -1.71
CA PHE A 14 -5.09 -0.24 -1.43
C PHE A 14 -6.47 0.30 -1.86
N VAL A 15 -6.78 1.55 -1.52
CA VAL A 15 -8.07 2.15 -1.87
C VAL A 15 -8.21 2.29 -3.39
N SER A 16 -7.16 2.74 -4.09
CA SER A 16 -7.21 2.84 -5.55
C SER A 16 -7.34 1.47 -6.21
N ALA A 17 -6.63 0.46 -5.72
CA ALA A 17 -6.71 -0.92 -6.21
C ALA A 17 -8.13 -1.52 -6.10
N ALA A 18 -8.87 -1.13 -5.05
CA ALA A 18 -10.22 -1.61 -4.82
C ALA A 18 -11.28 -0.97 -5.74
N ILE A 19 -11.03 0.23 -6.27
CA ILE A 19 -12.06 1.02 -6.98
C ILE A 19 -11.69 1.41 -8.42
N ASN A 20 -10.44 1.21 -8.83
CA ASN A 20 -9.93 1.54 -10.17
C ASN A 20 -9.11 0.37 -10.73
N THR A 21 -8.84 0.44 -12.03
CA THR A 21 -7.81 -0.36 -12.71
C THR A 21 -6.48 0.40 -12.76
N GLY A 22 -5.40 -0.24 -13.21
CA GLY A 22 -4.06 0.36 -13.34
C GLY A 22 -3.06 -0.15 -12.30
N ALA A 23 -1.95 0.59 -12.11
CA ALA A 23 -0.81 0.10 -11.34
C ALA A 23 -1.15 -0.33 -9.88
N PRO A 24 -1.89 0.45 -9.06
CA PRO A 24 -2.30 -0.01 -7.74
C PRO A 24 -3.10 -1.32 -7.77
N HIS A 25 -4.03 -1.45 -8.71
CA HIS A 25 -4.83 -2.65 -8.90
C HIS A 25 -3.95 -3.85 -9.25
N ALA A 26 -3.06 -3.70 -10.23
CA ALA A 26 -2.14 -4.74 -10.63
C ALA A 26 -1.20 -5.17 -9.49
N ILE A 27 -0.67 -4.25 -8.68
CA ILE A 27 0.14 -4.59 -7.50
C ILE A 27 -0.64 -5.50 -6.56
N VAL A 28 -1.85 -5.10 -6.16
CA VAL A 28 -2.65 -5.86 -5.20
C VAL A 28 -3.08 -7.21 -5.80
N GLN A 29 -3.46 -7.27 -7.08
CA GLN A 29 -3.81 -8.54 -7.72
C GLN A 29 -2.63 -9.52 -7.76
N ASN A 30 -1.46 -9.07 -8.22
CA ASN A 30 -0.25 -9.91 -8.25
C ASN A 30 0.11 -10.38 -6.84
N TRP A 31 0.04 -9.50 -5.84
CA TRP A 31 0.25 -9.86 -4.44
C TRP A 31 -0.70 -10.98 -3.97
N LEU A 32 -2.01 -10.84 -4.21
CA LEU A 32 -3.00 -11.85 -3.82
C LEU A 32 -2.82 -13.19 -4.55
N GLN A 33 -2.22 -13.15 -5.75
CA GLN A 33 -1.88 -14.32 -6.58
C GLN A 33 -0.54 -14.96 -6.22
N GLY A 34 0.19 -14.42 -5.24
CA GLY A 34 1.45 -14.99 -4.76
C GLY A 34 2.70 -14.44 -5.44
N ALA A 35 2.70 -13.14 -5.77
CA ALA A 35 3.89 -12.44 -6.22
C ALA A 35 5.09 -12.59 -5.26
N ASP A 36 6.30 -12.38 -5.77
CA ASP A 36 7.57 -12.50 -5.03
C ASP A 36 7.84 -11.30 -4.09
N PHE A 37 6.79 -10.81 -3.43
CA PHE A 37 6.88 -9.78 -2.39
C PHE A 37 5.80 -9.95 -1.31
N GLU A 38 6.06 -9.41 -0.12
CA GLU A 38 5.16 -9.43 1.02
C GLU A 38 4.71 -8.01 1.39
N ALA A 39 3.39 -7.80 1.51
CA ALA A 39 2.84 -6.54 1.99
C ALA A 39 2.85 -6.50 3.53
N VAL A 40 3.63 -5.59 4.10
CA VAL A 40 3.67 -5.28 5.53
C VAL A 40 2.56 -4.29 5.86
N VAL A 41 1.69 -4.66 6.81
CA VAL A 41 0.54 -3.84 7.22
C VAL A 41 0.48 -3.81 8.75
N CYS A 42 0.09 -2.69 9.34
CA CYS A 42 -0.16 -2.57 10.78
C CYS A 42 -1.63 -2.20 11.08
N PRO A 43 -2.11 -2.34 12.32
CA PRO A 43 -3.48 -1.97 12.71
C PRO A 43 -3.90 -0.56 12.30
N ARG A 44 -3.02 0.44 12.42
CA ARG A 44 -3.28 1.81 11.98
C ARG A 44 -3.55 1.90 10.48
N LEU A 45 -2.67 1.35 9.65
CA LEU A 45 -2.84 1.33 8.20
C LEU A 45 -4.12 0.59 7.80
N LEU A 46 -4.39 -0.57 8.42
CA LEU A 46 -5.62 -1.32 8.16
C LEU A 46 -6.88 -0.53 8.55
N THR A 47 -6.82 0.22 9.65
CA THR A 47 -7.91 1.11 10.08
C THR A 47 -8.14 2.21 9.06
N GLU A 48 -7.08 2.84 8.55
CA GLU A 48 -7.20 3.86 7.49
C GLU A 48 -7.87 3.29 6.22
N ILE A 49 -7.44 2.12 5.75
CA ILE A 49 -8.06 1.44 4.59
C ILE A 49 -9.55 1.18 4.87
N THR A 50 -9.86 0.65 6.05
CA THR A 50 -11.23 0.32 6.45
C THR A 50 -12.12 1.55 6.51
N THR A 51 -11.69 2.59 7.22
CA THR A 51 -12.42 3.86 7.34
C THR A 51 -12.63 4.50 5.97
N VAL A 52 -11.62 4.50 5.10
CA VAL A 52 -11.76 5.07 3.77
C VAL A 52 -12.78 4.29 2.95
N LEU A 53 -12.68 2.97 2.89
CA LEU A 53 -13.55 2.13 2.07
C LEU A 53 -14.98 2.05 2.63
N LEU A 54 -15.19 2.01 3.94
CA LEU A 54 -16.51 1.83 4.51
C LEU A 54 -17.24 3.16 4.74
N ASP A 55 -16.55 4.21 5.15
CA ASP A 55 -17.20 5.42 5.68
C ASP A 55 -17.31 6.55 4.65
N ARG A 56 -16.59 6.51 3.52
CA ARG A 56 -16.68 7.56 2.48
C ARG A 56 -17.85 7.30 1.52
N PRO A 57 -18.97 8.05 1.58
CA PRO A 57 -20.17 7.72 0.80
C PRO A 57 -19.95 7.83 -0.71
N LYS A 58 -19.05 8.73 -1.14
CA LYS A 58 -18.68 8.91 -2.55
C LYS A 58 -18.08 7.66 -3.19
N LEU A 59 -17.54 6.72 -2.40
CA LEU A 59 -16.96 5.48 -2.93
C LEU A 59 -18.02 4.46 -3.39
N ARG A 60 -19.27 4.62 -2.95
CA ARG A 60 -20.37 3.69 -3.26
C ARG A 60 -20.70 3.56 -4.74
N ARG A 61 -20.26 4.50 -5.58
CA ARG A 61 -20.40 4.40 -7.04
C ARG A 61 -19.44 3.42 -7.71
N TRP A 62 -18.41 2.94 -7.00
CA TRP A 62 -17.42 2.00 -7.54
C TRP A 62 -17.33 0.69 -6.74
N ILE A 63 -17.57 0.73 -5.43
CA ILE A 63 -17.53 -0.46 -4.58
C ILE A 63 -18.66 -0.42 -3.55
N ASP A 64 -19.47 -1.47 -3.53
CA ASP A 64 -20.50 -1.66 -2.50
C ASP A 64 -19.87 -2.02 -1.14
N LEU A 65 -20.68 -1.97 -0.07
CA LEU A 65 -20.19 -2.19 1.28
C LEU A 65 -19.73 -3.64 1.53
N ASP A 66 -20.38 -4.62 0.91
CA ASP A 66 -20.06 -6.03 1.13
C ASP A 66 -18.76 -6.40 0.42
N ALA A 67 -18.56 -5.91 -0.80
CA ALA A 67 -17.31 -6.01 -1.54
C ALA A 67 -16.16 -5.30 -0.81
N ALA A 68 -16.40 -4.10 -0.27
CA ALA A 68 -15.42 -3.38 0.52
C ALA A 68 -15.02 -4.14 1.80
N ARG A 69 -15.98 -4.74 2.52
CA ARG A 69 -15.71 -5.58 3.69
C ARG A 69 -14.86 -6.80 3.33
N ARG A 70 -15.27 -7.55 2.29
CA ARG A 70 -14.50 -8.70 1.78
C ARG A 70 -13.08 -8.32 1.37
N TYR A 71 -12.92 -7.16 0.73
CA TYR A 71 -11.61 -6.65 0.34
C TYR A 71 -10.73 -6.39 1.57
N VAL A 72 -11.23 -5.68 2.58
CA VAL A 72 -10.51 -5.41 3.83
C VAL A 72 -10.15 -6.69 4.57
N ASP A 73 -11.07 -7.65 4.67
CA ASP A 73 -10.82 -8.94 5.32
C ASP A 73 -9.75 -9.73 4.56
N THR A 74 -9.78 -9.72 3.23
CA THR A 74 -8.74 -10.35 2.40
C THR A 74 -7.36 -9.69 2.64
N VAL A 75 -7.29 -8.36 2.70
CA VAL A 75 -6.03 -7.65 3.02
C VAL A 75 -5.51 -8.06 4.39
N ARG A 76 -6.39 -8.12 5.41
CA ARG A 76 -6.02 -8.53 6.78
C ARG A 76 -5.49 -9.97 6.81
N GLU A 77 -6.11 -10.89 6.08
CA GLU A 77 -5.75 -12.31 6.07
C GLU A 77 -4.45 -12.59 5.31
N ARG A 78 -4.14 -11.79 4.28
CA ARG A 78 -2.99 -12.03 3.39
C ARG A 78 -1.75 -11.22 3.78
N ALA A 79 -1.90 -10.08 4.43
CA ALA A 79 -0.78 -9.22 4.80
C ALA A 79 0.08 -9.82 5.91
N ALA A 80 1.36 -9.46 5.91
CA ALA A 80 2.19 -9.56 7.09
C ALA A 80 1.72 -8.50 8.09
N LEU A 81 0.72 -8.88 8.89
CA LEU A 81 0.18 -8.02 9.94
C LEU A 81 1.17 -7.95 11.10
N VAL A 82 1.74 -6.77 11.30
CA VAL A 82 2.72 -6.45 12.35
C VAL A 82 2.16 -5.42 13.32
N ALA A 83 2.83 -5.20 14.46
CA ALA A 83 2.45 -4.14 15.39
C ALA A 83 2.57 -2.75 14.74
N ASP A 84 1.79 -1.80 15.25
CA ASP A 84 2.01 -0.38 14.91
C ASP A 84 3.41 0.04 15.33
N PRO A 85 4.11 0.86 14.52
CA PRO A 85 5.47 1.26 14.82
C PRO A 85 5.50 2.26 15.98
N GLY A 86 6.68 2.39 16.59
CA GLY A 86 6.95 3.49 17.52
C GLY A 86 6.83 4.87 16.86
N GLU A 87 6.62 5.91 17.68
CA GLU A 87 6.70 7.28 17.20
C GLU A 87 8.11 7.62 16.71
N VAL A 88 8.18 8.40 15.62
CA VAL A 88 9.43 8.92 15.08
C VAL A 88 9.44 10.45 15.14
N SER A 89 10.64 11.03 15.14
CA SER A 89 10.78 12.47 14.87
C SER A 89 10.17 12.81 13.51
N PRO A 90 9.69 14.04 13.28
CA PRO A 90 9.12 14.43 11.99
C PRO A 90 10.09 14.16 10.84
N LEU A 91 9.62 13.41 9.84
CA LEU A 91 10.40 13.03 8.66
C LEU A 91 9.76 13.62 7.41
N THR A 92 8.48 13.31 7.19
CA THR A 92 7.76 13.65 5.97
C THR A 92 7.15 15.05 6.06
N ARG A 93 6.76 15.59 4.90
CA ARG A 93 6.09 16.90 4.82
C ARG A 93 4.78 16.93 5.61
N ASP A 94 3.99 15.86 5.51
CA ASP A 94 2.82 15.61 6.36
C ASP A 94 3.22 14.63 7.47
N ARG A 95 3.13 15.06 8.72
CA ARG A 95 3.44 14.24 9.89
C ARG A 95 2.50 13.04 10.04
N ALA A 96 1.34 13.08 9.39
CA ALA A 96 0.43 11.95 9.37
C ALA A 96 1.01 10.74 8.64
N ASP A 97 1.99 10.93 7.73
CA ASP A 97 2.63 9.86 6.96
C ASP A 97 3.92 9.32 7.60
N ASP A 98 4.45 9.99 8.64
CA ASP A 98 5.69 9.61 9.33
C ASP A 98 5.66 8.13 9.80
N TYR A 99 4.49 7.65 10.22
CA TYR A 99 4.32 6.29 10.69
C TYR A 99 4.55 5.24 9.60
N LEU A 100 4.32 5.55 8.32
CA LEU A 100 4.57 4.61 7.21
C LEU A 100 6.07 4.34 7.09
N ILE A 101 6.87 5.39 7.24
CA ILE A 101 8.33 5.29 7.21
C ILE A 101 8.82 4.55 8.46
N ALA A 102 8.23 4.84 9.63
CA ALA A 102 8.53 4.12 10.87
C ALA A 102 8.21 2.61 10.74
N LEU A 103 7.02 2.28 10.23
CA LEU A 103 6.57 0.91 9.96
C LEU A 103 7.56 0.19 9.04
N ALA A 104 7.93 0.84 7.94
CA ALA A 104 8.83 0.29 6.96
C ALA A 104 10.24 0.02 7.57
N ARG A 105 10.77 0.95 8.37
CA ARG A 105 12.06 0.78 9.06
C ARG A 105 12.04 -0.32 10.10
N GLU A 106 11.02 -0.34 10.96
CA GLU A 106 10.94 -1.25 12.10
C GLU A 106 10.74 -2.71 11.64
N HIS A 107 10.02 -2.92 10.54
CA HIS A 107 9.68 -4.25 10.03
C HIS A 107 10.43 -4.63 8.75
N GLY A 108 11.54 -3.92 8.48
CA GLY A 108 12.50 -4.24 7.42
C GLY A 108 11.90 -4.24 6.02
N ALA A 109 10.97 -3.32 5.72
CA ALA A 109 10.48 -3.14 4.36
C ALA A 109 11.54 -2.45 3.50
N ASP A 110 11.70 -2.97 2.28
CA ASP A 110 12.63 -2.46 1.28
C ASP A 110 12.09 -1.17 0.62
N PHE A 111 10.77 -1.03 0.55
CA PHE A 111 10.09 0.10 -0.09
C PHE A 111 8.80 0.51 0.62
N VAL A 112 8.44 1.78 0.46
CA VAL A 112 7.06 2.26 0.63
C VAL A 112 6.50 2.59 -0.75
N VAL A 113 5.29 2.13 -1.06
CA VAL A 113 4.64 2.45 -2.33
C VAL A 113 3.51 3.43 -2.10
N SER A 114 3.57 4.58 -2.76
CA SER A 114 2.57 5.63 -2.64
C SER A 114 2.30 6.31 -3.98
N GLY A 115 1.03 6.59 -4.26
CA GLY A 115 0.64 7.48 -5.36
C GLY A 115 0.72 8.98 -5.02
N ASP A 116 1.13 9.33 -3.80
CA ASP A 116 1.26 10.72 -3.36
C ASP A 116 2.60 11.30 -3.80
N LYS A 117 2.56 12.33 -4.65
CA LYS A 117 3.77 12.98 -5.18
C LYS A 117 4.61 13.64 -4.10
N ASP A 118 3.97 14.25 -3.10
CA ASP A 118 4.70 14.90 -2.01
C ASP A 118 5.48 13.87 -1.18
N LEU A 119 4.92 12.66 -1.00
CA LEU A 119 5.60 11.56 -0.32
C LEU A 119 6.65 10.86 -1.20
N VAL A 120 6.52 10.92 -2.53
CA VAL A 120 7.48 10.34 -3.48
C VAL A 120 8.67 11.25 -3.77
N GLU A 121 8.53 12.58 -3.69
CA GLU A 121 9.57 13.53 -4.14
C GLU A 121 10.44 14.12 -3.03
N TRP A 122 10.24 13.75 -1.75
CA TRP A 122 11.06 14.27 -0.64
C TRP A 122 12.47 13.64 -0.57
N SER A 123 13.46 14.38 -0.02
CA SER A 123 14.89 14.15 -0.24
C SER A 123 15.59 13.12 0.67
N GLU A 124 14.99 12.69 1.79
CA GLU A 124 15.65 11.83 2.80
C GLU A 124 14.94 10.48 3.01
N GLN A 125 14.65 9.79 1.91
CA GLN A 125 13.87 8.56 1.95
C GLN A 125 14.72 7.37 2.39
N ARG A 126 14.38 6.80 3.54
CA ARG A 126 14.88 5.49 3.99
C ARG A 126 13.76 4.75 4.69
N PRO A 127 13.22 3.64 4.16
CA PRO A 127 13.45 3.13 2.81
C PRO A 127 12.93 4.08 1.70
N PRO A 128 13.26 3.86 0.42
CA PRO A 128 12.73 4.63 -0.69
C PRO A 128 11.19 4.58 -0.75
N VAL A 129 10.59 5.72 -1.10
CA VAL A 129 9.17 5.82 -1.45
C VAL A 129 9.07 5.88 -2.98
N ILE A 130 8.36 4.93 -3.57
CA ILE A 130 8.25 4.80 -5.03
C ILE A 130 6.79 4.82 -5.50
N ALA A 131 6.60 5.32 -6.72
CA ALA A 131 5.28 5.31 -7.35
C ALA A 131 4.85 3.87 -7.71
N PRO A 132 3.53 3.57 -7.72
CA PRO A 132 3.02 2.24 -8.06
C PRO A 132 3.55 1.68 -9.39
N ALA A 133 3.61 2.50 -10.44
CA ALA A 133 4.10 2.07 -11.74
C ALA A 133 5.59 1.67 -11.71
N ALA A 134 6.42 2.45 -11.01
CA ALA A 134 7.84 2.14 -10.85
C ALA A 134 8.06 0.86 -10.02
N PHE A 135 7.19 0.59 -9.04
CA PHE A 135 7.27 -0.67 -8.27
C PHE A 135 6.94 -1.89 -9.14
N LEU A 136 5.93 -1.82 -10.00
CA LEU A 136 5.61 -2.93 -10.92
C LEU A 136 6.76 -3.19 -11.91
N GLU A 137 7.30 -2.12 -12.50
CA GLU A 137 8.44 -2.22 -13.42
C GLU A 137 9.65 -2.87 -12.74
N MET A 138 9.95 -2.49 -11.50
CA MET A 138 11.02 -3.10 -10.70
C MET A 138 10.81 -4.59 -10.47
N LEU A 139 9.57 -5.02 -10.27
CA LEU A 139 9.21 -6.42 -10.08
C LEU A 139 9.15 -7.22 -11.38
N GLY A 140 9.29 -6.57 -12.54
CA GLY A 140 9.16 -7.21 -13.85
C GLY A 140 7.72 -7.59 -14.20
N TYR A 141 6.73 -7.01 -13.52
CA TYR A 141 5.32 -7.17 -13.88
C TYR A 141 4.95 -6.13 -14.94
N GLU A 142 4.52 -6.58 -16.12
CA GLU A 142 3.87 -5.70 -17.08
C GLU A 142 2.56 -5.19 -16.48
N THR A 143 2.32 -3.88 -16.57
CA THR A 143 0.94 -3.40 -16.46
C THR A 143 0.20 -4.04 -17.61
N ALA A 144 -0.63 -5.05 -17.34
CA ALA A 144 -1.48 -5.64 -18.36
C ALA A 144 -2.10 -4.46 -19.12
N ASP A 145 -1.83 -4.40 -20.43
CA ASP A 145 -2.49 -3.45 -21.32
C ASP A 145 -3.99 -3.60 -21.05
N ILE A 146 -4.56 -2.63 -20.33
CA ILE A 146 -6.01 -2.48 -20.25
C ILE A 146 -6.37 -1.94 -21.63
N ASP A 147 -6.42 -2.84 -22.59
CA ASP A 147 -6.84 -2.58 -23.95
C ASP A 147 -8.35 -2.27 -23.89
N SER A 148 -8.67 -1.02 -24.27
CA SER A 148 -10.00 -0.42 -24.53
C SER A 148 -10.91 -0.03 -23.35
#